data_AF-A0A932D7G5-F1
#
_entry.id   AF-A0A932D7G5-F1
#
_cell.length_a   1.000
_cell.length_b   1.000
_cell.length_c   1.000
_cell.angle_alpha   90.00
_cell.angle_beta   90.00
_cell.angle_gamma   90.00
#
_symmetry.space_group_name_H-M   'P 1'
#
loop_
_entity.id
_entity.type
_entity.pdbx_description
1 polymer ?
#
loop_
_entity_poly.entity_id
_entity_poly.type
_entity_poly.pdbx_seq_one_letter_code
_entity_poly.pdbx_strand_id
1 'polypeptide(L)'
;MANLIRQFVLFAEVDPNKVFIMGYSHGGYGAFAIGPKMPDRFAAIHASAAAPTDGETTGKTLRNTVFTFMIGEKDTMYGRLDRCRRFNETIQQLRGERADIYPVTMEFKPGQPHSGLPDRDKIKDMYAAVRDPVPRELTWEMTDRVIRDFYWLHAPKPASGQEIVALCRDNRVSVTTWNVPSASVLLDSRLVDFGQPVTLEVNGRATTRKVTPSLRTLCETLLRRGDPELAFTVELDLALRTPNGRE
;
A
#
# COMPACT_ATOMS: atom_id res chain seq x y z
N MET A 1 -14.05 5.79 1.74
CA MET A 1 -13.39 5.38 0.49
C MET A 1 -13.65 3.91 0.14
N ALA A 2 -13.24 2.93 0.96
CA ALA A 2 -13.40 1.51 0.63
C ALA A 2 -14.85 1.09 0.24
N ASN A 3 -15.87 1.57 0.98
CA ASN A 3 -17.27 1.29 0.65
C ASN A 3 -17.70 1.89 -0.70
N LEU A 4 -17.17 3.05 -1.07
CA LEU A 4 -17.47 3.71 -2.34
C LEU A 4 -16.91 2.87 -3.50
N ILE A 5 -15.63 2.51 -3.42
CA ILE A 5 -14.99 1.63 -4.43
C ILE A 5 -15.80 0.34 -4.59
N ARG A 6 -16.13 -0.31 -3.47
CA ARG A 6 -16.95 -1.54 -3.49
C ARG A 6 -18.29 -1.35 -4.17
N GLN A 7 -19.01 -0.25 -3.90
CA GLN A 7 -20.29 0.02 -4.55
C GLN A 7 -20.15 0.19 -6.06
N PHE A 8 -19.13 0.92 -6.51
CA PHE A 8 -18.89 1.12 -7.95
C PHE A 8 -18.44 -0.16 -8.66
N VAL A 9 -17.66 -1.01 -8.00
CA VAL A 9 -17.31 -2.34 -8.52
C VAL A 9 -18.56 -3.21 -8.67
N LEU A 10 -19.49 -3.15 -7.71
CA LEU A 10 -20.71 -3.99 -7.73
C LEU A 10 -21.80 -3.47 -8.68
N PHE A 11 -21.94 -2.15 -8.81
CA PHE A 11 -23.14 -1.54 -9.41
C PHE A 11 -22.84 -0.64 -10.62
N ALA A 12 -21.57 -0.40 -10.94
CA ALA A 12 -21.18 0.50 -12.02
C ALA A 12 -20.06 -0.05 -12.91
N GLU A 13 -19.84 -1.37 -12.89
CA GLU A 13 -18.86 -2.08 -13.74
C GLU A 13 -17.45 -1.48 -13.69
N VAL A 14 -17.09 -0.86 -12.55
CA VAL A 14 -15.75 -0.29 -12.38
C VAL A 14 -14.73 -1.41 -12.26
N ASP A 15 -13.69 -1.32 -13.07
CA ASP A 15 -12.49 -2.16 -12.95
C ASP A 15 -11.74 -1.79 -11.65
N PRO A 16 -11.63 -2.70 -10.67
CA PRO A 16 -10.95 -2.44 -9.40
C PRO A 16 -9.44 -2.17 -9.57
N ASN A 17 -8.85 -2.56 -10.71
CA ASN A 17 -7.45 -2.25 -11.04
C ASN A 17 -7.27 -0.91 -11.77
N LYS A 18 -8.35 -0.16 -12.00
CA LYS A 18 -8.36 1.18 -12.64
C LYS A 18 -9.02 2.24 -11.77
N VAL A 19 -8.81 2.15 -10.45
CA VAL A 19 -9.29 3.15 -9.50
C VAL A 19 -8.20 4.18 -9.21
N PHE A 20 -8.55 5.46 -9.23
CA PHE A 20 -7.62 6.57 -9.03
C PHE A 20 -8.12 7.47 -7.90
N ILE A 21 -7.20 8.09 -7.17
CA ILE A 21 -7.51 9.18 -6.24
C ILE A 21 -6.62 10.37 -6.54
N MET A 22 -7.23 11.54 -6.71
CA MET A 22 -6.52 12.80 -6.87
C MET A 22 -7.18 13.90 -6.05
N GLY A 23 -6.42 14.92 -5.65
CA GLY A 23 -7.02 16.09 -5.02
C GLY A 23 -6.10 17.30 -4.95
N TYR A 24 -6.72 18.47 -4.83
CA TYR A 24 -6.06 19.77 -4.72
C TYR A 24 -6.30 20.38 -3.34
N SER A 25 -5.27 21.00 -2.75
CA SER A 25 -5.35 21.67 -1.44
C SER A 25 -5.91 20.72 -0.36
N HIS A 26 -7.08 21.01 0.23
CA HIS A 26 -7.70 20.11 1.21
C HIS A 26 -7.97 18.70 0.65
N GLY A 27 -8.35 18.60 -0.64
CA GLY A 27 -8.47 17.31 -1.32
C GLY A 27 -7.12 16.60 -1.50
N GLY A 28 -6.04 17.37 -1.69
CA GLY A 28 -4.68 16.85 -1.78
C GLY A 28 -4.19 16.28 -0.44
N TYR A 29 -4.55 16.91 0.68
CA TYR A 29 -4.33 16.33 2.01
C TYR A 29 -5.10 15.01 2.19
N GLY A 30 -6.34 14.96 1.67
CA GLY A 30 -7.11 13.71 1.61
C GLY A 30 -6.40 12.61 0.81
N ALA A 31 -5.79 12.94 -0.33
CA ALA A 31 -5.00 11.99 -1.11
C ALA A 31 -3.73 11.51 -0.36
N PHE A 32 -3.02 12.40 0.33
CA PHE A 32 -1.88 12.05 1.19
C PHE A 32 -2.27 11.19 2.41
N ALA A 33 -3.47 11.36 2.95
CA ALA A 33 -3.95 10.59 4.10
C ALA A 33 -4.49 9.21 3.68
N ILE A 34 -5.29 9.16 2.61
CA ILE A 34 -5.99 7.94 2.18
C ILE A 34 -5.06 7.04 1.36
N GLY A 35 -4.33 7.60 0.39
CA GLY A 35 -3.55 6.84 -0.58
C GLY A 35 -2.54 5.89 0.09
N PRO A 36 -1.62 6.40 0.91
CA PRO A 36 -0.64 5.56 1.63
C PRO A 36 -1.23 4.59 2.65
N LYS A 37 -2.46 4.80 3.14
CA LYS A 37 -3.09 3.87 4.09
C LYS A 37 -3.68 2.64 3.41
N MET A 38 -4.16 2.78 2.18
CA MET A 38 -4.78 1.71 1.39
C MET A 38 -4.32 1.76 -0.08
N PRO A 39 -2.99 1.75 -0.33
CA PRO A 39 -2.43 1.96 -1.67
C PRO A 39 -2.79 0.80 -2.61
N ASP A 40 -3.02 -0.37 -2.04
CA ASP A 40 -3.54 -1.56 -2.68
C ASP A 40 -4.97 -1.43 -3.25
N ARG A 41 -5.59 -0.26 -3.18
CA ARG A 41 -6.90 0.03 -3.82
C ARG A 41 -6.80 0.95 -5.01
N PHE A 42 -5.62 1.44 -5.35
CA PHE A 42 -5.44 2.44 -6.39
C PHE A 42 -4.44 1.98 -7.44
N ALA A 43 -4.74 2.30 -8.69
CA ALA A 43 -3.78 2.24 -9.79
C ALA A 43 -2.78 3.40 -9.71
N ALA A 44 -3.27 4.61 -9.37
CA ALA A 44 -2.43 5.76 -9.09
C ALA A 44 -3.08 6.73 -8.09
N ILE A 45 -2.22 7.45 -7.38
CA ILE A 45 -2.54 8.50 -6.40
C ILE A 45 -1.93 9.82 -6.86
N HIS A 46 -2.65 10.93 -6.69
CA HIS A 46 -2.12 12.27 -6.90
C HIS A 46 -2.53 13.26 -5.82
N ALA A 47 -1.60 14.10 -5.37
CA ALA A 47 -1.87 15.16 -4.41
C ALA A 47 -1.25 16.48 -4.85
N SER A 48 -2.06 17.54 -4.98
CA SER A 48 -1.62 18.86 -5.40
C SER A 48 -1.83 19.90 -4.31
N ALA A 49 -0.88 20.84 -4.21
CA ALA A 49 -0.95 21.99 -3.30
C ALA A 49 -1.15 21.60 -1.81
N ALA A 50 -0.67 20.42 -1.43
CA ALA A 50 -0.82 19.79 -0.13
C ALA A 50 0.52 19.18 0.32
N ALA A 51 0.55 18.59 1.51
CA ALA A 51 1.73 17.92 2.03
C ALA A 51 1.33 16.71 2.90
N PRO A 52 2.24 15.75 3.12
CA PRO A 52 2.05 14.68 4.09
C PRO A 52 1.87 15.25 5.51
N THR A 53 1.10 14.53 6.31
CA THR A 53 0.91 14.84 7.74
C THR A 53 1.76 13.88 8.58
N ASP A 54 2.62 14.42 9.44
CA ASP A 54 3.54 13.63 10.26
C ASP A 54 2.77 12.65 11.16
N GLY A 55 3.23 11.40 11.23
CA GLY A 55 2.58 10.32 11.99
C GLY A 55 1.31 9.73 11.36
N GLU A 56 0.74 10.39 10.34
CA GLU A 56 -0.42 9.89 9.60
C GLU A 56 -0.05 9.38 8.20
N THR A 57 0.85 10.09 7.51
CA THR A 57 1.30 9.75 6.16
C THR A 57 2.70 9.12 6.22
N THR A 58 2.85 7.95 5.63
CA THR A 58 4.15 7.26 5.51
C THR A 58 4.47 6.94 4.05
N GLY A 59 5.76 7.06 3.69
CA GLY A 59 6.24 6.65 2.38
C GLY A 59 6.42 5.13 2.24
N LYS A 60 6.57 4.41 3.37
CA LYS A 60 6.93 2.98 3.39
C LYS A 60 5.89 2.09 2.71
N THR A 61 4.62 2.45 2.79
CA THR A 61 3.52 1.69 2.19
C THR A 61 3.38 1.87 0.68
N LEU A 62 4.13 2.80 0.07
CA LEU A 62 4.00 3.16 -1.35
C LEU A 62 4.90 2.36 -2.29
N ARG A 63 5.48 1.26 -1.82
CA ARG A 63 6.45 0.45 -2.58
C ARG A 63 6.00 0.08 -3.99
N ASN A 64 4.70 -0.19 -4.19
CA ASN A 64 4.17 -0.72 -5.46
C ASN A 64 3.08 0.15 -6.10
N THR A 65 2.82 1.35 -5.57
CA THR A 65 1.71 2.19 -6.07
C THR A 65 2.23 3.50 -6.62
N VAL A 66 1.81 3.82 -7.84
CA VAL A 66 2.15 5.09 -8.49
C VAL A 66 1.60 6.24 -7.64
N PHE A 67 2.46 7.10 -7.13
CA PHE A 67 2.05 8.29 -6.39
C PHE A 67 2.83 9.52 -6.87
N THR A 68 2.13 10.48 -7.47
CA THR A 68 2.71 11.80 -7.75
C THR A 68 2.20 12.87 -6.81
N PHE A 69 3.02 13.84 -6.44
CA PHE A 69 2.56 14.99 -5.68
C PHE A 69 3.17 16.28 -6.21
N MET A 70 2.36 17.33 -6.30
CA MET A 70 2.72 18.59 -6.93
C MET A 70 2.70 19.72 -5.90
N ILE A 71 3.76 20.52 -5.88
CA ILE A 71 3.88 21.64 -4.94
C ILE A 71 4.55 22.83 -5.60
N GLY A 72 3.98 24.02 -5.38
CA GLY A 72 4.55 25.29 -5.82
C GLY A 72 5.68 25.76 -4.92
N GLU A 73 6.70 26.40 -5.49
CA GLU A 73 7.83 26.96 -4.74
C GLU A 73 7.41 27.97 -3.67
N LYS A 74 6.39 28.78 -3.97
CA LYS A 74 5.89 29.80 -3.04
C LYS A 74 4.81 29.26 -2.09
N ASP A 75 4.53 27.95 -2.15
CA ASP A 75 3.49 27.32 -1.35
C ASP A 75 3.99 26.89 0.03
N THR A 76 4.39 27.87 0.85
CA THR A 76 5.14 27.63 2.10
C THR A 76 4.28 27.61 3.36
N MET A 77 3.01 28.04 3.33
CA MET A 77 2.16 28.04 4.53
C MET A 77 2.01 26.62 5.10
N TYR A 78 2.02 26.52 6.43
CA TYR A 78 2.03 25.25 7.17
C TYR A 78 3.24 24.35 6.84
N GLY A 79 4.36 24.94 6.39
CA GLY A 79 5.58 24.23 6.03
C GLY A 79 5.40 23.21 4.90
N ARG A 80 4.42 23.42 4.01
CA ARG A 80 4.05 22.42 2.99
C ARG A 80 5.20 22.05 2.06
N LEU A 81 5.89 23.05 1.53
CA LEU A 81 7.06 22.80 0.68
C LEU A 81 8.13 21.96 1.40
N ASP A 82 8.47 22.33 2.64
CA ASP A 82 9.51 21.60 3.40
C ASP A 82 9.07 20.18 3.74
N ARG A 83 7.79 19.97 4.08
CA ARG A 83 7.22 18.62 4.29
C ARG A 83 7.26 17.78 3.01
N CYS A 84 6.97 18.37 1.85
CA CYS A 84 7.07 17.69 0.57
C CYS A 84 8.52 17.31 0.22
N ARG A 85 9.48 18.20 0.49
CA ARG A 85 10.92 17.94 0.28
C ARG A 85 11.40 16.79 1.16
N ARG A 86 11.11 16.82 2.47
CA ARG A 86 11.48 15.72 3.40
C ARG A 86 10.85 14.39 3.02
N PHE A 87 9.59 14.41 2.57
CA PHE A 87 8.93 13.20 2.09
C PHE A 87 9.59 12.66 0.82
N ASN A 88 9.93 13.54 -0.14
CA ASN A 88 10.68 13.15 -1.33
C ASN A 88 12.05 12.54 -0.98
N GLU A 89 12.79 13.13 -0.04
CA GLU A 89 14.06 12.59 0.46
C GLU A 89 13.87 11.20 1.08
N THR A 90 12.82 11.01 1.89
CA THR A 90 12.48 9.71 2.48
C THR A 90 12.16 8.68 1.41
N ILE A 91 11.40 9.04 0.38
CA ILE A 91 11.11 8.17 -0.77
C ILE A 91 12.38 7.80 -1.53
N GLN A 92 13.29 8.76 -1.75
CA GLN A 92 14.57 8.49 -2.40
C GLN A 92 15.43 7.53 -1.59
N GLN A 93 15.46 7.66 -0.26
CA GLN A 93 16.16 6.74 0.64
C GLN A 93 15.54 5.33 0.60
N LEU A 94 14.21 5.23 0.67
CA LEU A 94 13.49 3.96 0.58
C LEU A 94 13.67 3.26 -0.77
N ARG A 95 13.73 4.03 -1.86
CA ARG A 95 13.97 3.54 -3.22
C ARG A 95 15.43 3.10 -3.42
N GLY A 96 16.39 3.84 -2.85
CA GLY A 96 17.80 3.65 -3.15
C GLY A 96 18.08 3.77 -4.65
N GLU A 97 18.85 2.83 -5.19
CA GLU A 97 19.21 2.79 -6.62
C GLU A 97 18.19 2.03 -7.49
N ARG A 98 17.15 1.45 -6.88
CA ARG A 98 16.18 0.63 -7.62
C ARG A 98 15.19 1.48 -8.41
N ALA A 99 14.95 1.10 -9.66
CA ALA A 99 13.96 1.77 -10.52
C ALA A 99 12.55 1.12 -10.43
N ASP A 100 12.44 -0.06 -9.84
CA ASP A 100 11.23 -0.89 -9.85
C ASP A 100 10.39 -0.82 -8.56
N ILE A 101 10.80 0.00 -7.58
CA ILE A 101 10.08 0.20 -6.32
C ILE A 101 9.89 1.67 -5.99
N TYR A 102 8.86 1.92 -5.18
CA TYR A 102 8.40 3.25 -4.79
C TYR A 102 8.26 4.16 -6.01
N PRO A 103 7.33 3.90 -6.95
CA PRO A 103 7.09 4.75 -8.13
C PRO A 103 6.40 6.07 -7.72
N VAL A 104 7.13 6.87 -6.95
CA VAL A 104 6.65 8.06 -6.26
C VAL A 104 7.43 9.29 -6.75
N THR A 105 6.75 10.33 -7.20
CA THR A 105 7.41 11.48 -7.84
C THR A 105 6.91 12.80 -7.29
N MET A 106 7.83 13.63 -6.81
CA MET A 106 7.58 15.03 -6.51
C MET A 106 7.65 15.86 -7.79
N GLU A 107 6.61 16.63 -8.06
CA GLU A 107 6.54 17.62 -9.12
C GLU A 107 6.64 19.02 -8.52
N PHE A 108 7.87 19.53 -8.40
CA PHE A 108 8.12 20.88 -7.94
C PHE A 108 7.84 21.90 -9.05
N LYS A 109 7.07 22.96 -8.74
CA LYS A 109 6.72 24.02 -9.71
C LYS A 109 7.38 25.35 -9.31
N PRO A 110 8.50 25.74 -9.93
CA PRO A 110 9.20 27.00 -9.64
C PRO A 110 8.30 28.22 -9.79
N GLY A 111 8.45 29.19 -8.89
CA GLY A 111 7.71 30.46 -8.88
C GLY A 111 6.21 30.37 -8.59
N GLN A 112 5.61 29.17 -8.56
CA GLN A 112 4.17 28.98 -8.40
C GLN A 112 3.72 29.10 -6.94
N PRO A 113 2.58 29.77 -6.66
CA PRO A 113 1.99 29.84 -5.33
C PRO A 113 1.11 28.61 -5.03
N HIS A 114 0.26 28.73 -4.01
CA HIS A 114 -0.72 27.69 -3.66
C HIS A 114 -1.72 27.37 -4.78
N SER A 115 -2.14 28.38 -5.55
CA SER A 115 -3.13 28.27 -6.61
C SER A 115 -2.49 28.14 -8.00
N GLY A 116 -3.23 27.58 -8.95
CA GLY A 116 -2.83 27.56 -10.37
C GLY A 116 -1.85 26.45 -10.73
N LEU A 117 -1.67 25.42 -9.89
CA LEU A 117 -0.90 24.24 -10.27
C LEU A 117 -1.67 23.46 -11.36
N PRO A 118 -1.01 23.00 -12.44
CA PRO A 118 -1.66 22.35 -13.58
C PRO A 118 -1.95 20.85 -13.33
N ASP A 119 -2.60 20.54 -12.20
CA ASP A 119 -2.84 19.15 -11.77
C ASP A 119 -3.86 18.39 -12.62
N ARG A 120 -4.77 19.10 -13.28
CA ARG A 120 -5.70 18.54 -14.28
C ARG A 120 -4.96 17.74 -15.35
N ASP A 121 -3.80 18.20 -15.78
CA ASP A 121 -3.03 17.55 -16.85
C ASP A 121 -2.50 16.19 -16.40
N LYS A 122 -2.41 15.96 -15.07
CA LYS A 122 -1.98 14.69 -14.48
C LYS A 122 -2.92 13.53 -14.76
N ILE A 123 -4.20 13.79 -15.03
CA ILE A 123 -5.18 12.73 -15.34
C ILE A 123 -4.68 11.87 -16.50
N LYS A 124 -4.11 12.50 -17.54
CA LYS A 124 -3.57 11.80 -18.71
C LYS A 124 -2.44 10.83 -18.33
N ASP A 125 -1.54 11.25 -17.45
CA ASP A 125 -0.42 10.43 -17.01
C ASP A 125 -0.89 9.27 -16.13
N MET A 126 -1.82 9.56 -15.21
CA MET A 126 -2.36 8.55 -14.29
C MET A 126 -3.17 7.48 -15.03
N TYR A 127 -3.88 7.87 -16.09
CA TYR A 127 -4.81 6.96 -16.77
C TYR A 127 -4.14 5.71 -17.34
N ALA A 128 -2.84 5.75 -17.65
CA ALA A 128 -2.11 4.56 -18.10
C ALA A 128 -1.85 3.54 -16.98
N ALA A 129 -1.84 3.97 -15.72
CA ALA A 129 -1.55 3.07 -14.60
C ALA A 129 -2.63 1.99 -14.45
N VAL A 130 -2.17 0.80 -14.09
CA VAL A 130 -2.98 -0.37 -13.74
C VAL A 130 -2.43 -0.89 -12.42
N ARG A 131 -3.31 -1.13 -11.45
CA ARG A 131 -2.92 -1.66 -10.15
C ARG A 131 -2.37 -3.08 -10.31
N ASP A 132 -1.25 -3.37 -9.65
CA ASP A 132 -0.81 -4.73 -9.36
C ASP A 132 -1.39 -5.16 -8.00
N PRO A 133 -2.37 -6.09 -7.96
CA PRO A 133 -2.96 -6.55 -6.70
C PRO A 133 -2.08 -7.54 -5.92
N VAL A 134 -1.05 -8.11 -6.57
CA VAL A 134 -0.21 -9.19 -6.03
C VAL A 134 1.29 -8.91 -6.21
N PRO A 135 1.79 -7.74 -5.80
CA PRO A 135 3.19 -7.39 -5.98
C PRO A 135 4.10 -8.32 -5.19
N ARG A 136 5.31 -8.55 -5.68
CA ARG A 136 6.22 -9.54 -5.08
C ARG A 136 6.81 -9.09 -3.76
N GLU A 137 6.91 -7.79 -3.51
CA GLU A 137 7.56 -7.22 -2.32
C GLU A 137 6.64 -6.18 -1.67
N LEU A 138 6.49 -6.25 -0.35
CA LEU A 138 5.62 -5.38 0.42
C LEU A 138 6.38 -4.75 1.59
N THR A 139 6.00 -3.54 1.94
CA THR A 139 6.34 -2.90 3.21
C THR A 139 5.09 -2.26 3.75
N TRP A 140 4.61 -2.73 4.90
CA TRP A 140 3.40 -2.26 5.55
C TRP A 140 3.74 -1.69 6.91
N GLU A 141 3.88 -0.38 6.98
CA GLU A 141 3.89 0.36 8.24
C GLU A 141 2.43 0.71 8.60
N MET A 142 1.96 0.21 9.74
CA MET A 142 0.59 0.44 10.20
C MET A 142 0.53 1.75 10.97
N THR A 143 -0.44 2.59 10.63
CA THR A 143 -0.61 3.92 11.25
C THR A 143 -1.87 4.04 12.10
N ASP A 144 -2.81 3.10 11.97
CA ASP A 144 -4.09 3.13 12.69
C ASP A 144 -4.67 1.72 12.95
N ARG A 145 -5.89 1.67 13.48
CA ARG A 145 -6.60 0.42 13.87
C ARG A 145 -7.62 -0.05 12.84
N VAL A 146 -7.77 0.68 11.74
CA VAL A 146 -8.86 0.52 10.76
C VAL A 146 -8.43 -0.37 9.61
N ILE A 147 -7.23 -0.14 9.06
CA ILE A 147 -6.73 -0.92 7.92
C ILE A 147 -6.17 -2.26 8.39
N ARG A 148 -6.91 -3.34 8.13
CA ARG A 148 -6.57 -4.72 8.55
C ARG A 148 -5.99 -5.59 7.46
N ASP A 149 -6.06 -5.16 6.21
CA ASP A 149 -5.54 -5.90 5.08
C ASP A 149 -4.72 -4.96 4.20
N PHE A 150 -3.59 -5.45 3.69
CA PHE A 150 -2.66 -4.71 2.86
C PHE A 150 -2.08 -5.63 1.79
N TYR A 151 -2.55 -5.49 0.55
CA TYR A 151 -2.35 -6.45 -0.54
C TYR A 151 -2.69 -7.86 -0.05
N TRP A 152 -1.68 -8.75 -0.02
CA TRP A 152 -1.75 -10.13 0.44
C TRP A 152 -1.33 -10.33 1.90
N LEU A 153 -1.32 -9.28 2.72
CA LEU A 153 -1.11 -9.35 4.17
C LEU A 153 -2.41 -9.09 4.92
N HIS A 154 -2.62 -9.81 6.01
CA HIS A 154 -3.71 -9.58 6.96
C HIS A 154 -3.15 -9.38 8.36
N ALA A 155 -3.64 -8.36 9.07
CA ALA A 155 -3.37 -8.16 10.49
C ALA A 155 -4.71 -7.83 11.19
N PRO A 156 -5.22 -8.71 12.08
CA PRO A 156 -6.53 -8.49 12.71
C PRO A 156 -6.54 -7.36 13.74
N LYS A 157 -5.37 -7.00 14.29
CA LYS A 157 -5.18 -5.97 15.32
C LYS A 157 -4.05 -4.99 14.93
N PRO A 158 -4.22 -4.22 13.85
CA PRO A 158 -3.23 -3.26 13.41
C PRO A 158 -3.17 -2.09 14.40
N ALA A 159 -1.97 -1.54 14.59
CA ALA A 159 -1.73 -0.39 15.44
C ALA A 159 -0.49 0.38 14.98
N SER A 160 -0.43 1.66 15.34
CA SER A 160 0.76 2.49 15.11
C SER A 160 2.01 1.87 15.77
N GLY A 161 3.15 1.95 15.08
CA GLY A 161 4.42 1.37 15.51
C GLY A 161 4.62 -0.11 15.14
N GLN A 162 3.71 -0.68 14.36
CA GLN A 162 3.81 -2.03 13.80
C GLN A 162 4.27 -1.99 12.35
N GLU A 163 5.13 -2.94 11.96
CA GLU A 163 5.62 -3.04 10.59
C GLU A 163 5.72 -4.50 10.12
N ILE A 164 5.38 -4.74 8.85
CA ILE A 164 5.61 -6.00 8.14
C ILE A 164 6.34 -5.71 6.83
N VAL A 165 7.49 -6.35 6.61
CA VAL A 165 8.15 -6.43 5.31
C VAL A 165 8.00 -7.85 4.80
N ALA A 166 7.55 -8.01 3.55
CA ALA A 166 7.30 -9.33 2.99
C ALA A 166 7.78 -9.44 1.54
N LEU A 167 8.26 -10.62 1.15
CA LEU A 167 8.72 -10.95 -0.20
C LEU A 167 8.16 -12.32 -0.59
N CYS A 168 7.54 -12.43 -1.76
CA CYS A 168 7.04 -13.69 -2.31
C CYS A 168 7.70 -13.97 -3.66
N ARG A 169 8.61 -14.94 -3.73
CA ARG A 169 9.28 -15.41 -4.96
C ARG A 169 9.56 -16.91 -4.86
N ASP A 170 9.49 -17.62 -5.98
CA ASP A 170 9.92 -19.02 -6.09
C ASP A 170 9.28 -19.94 -5.02
N ASN A 171 7.97 -19.82 -4.82
CA ASN A 171 7.23 -20.55 -3.79
C ASN A 171 7.73 -20.34 -2.34
N ARG A 172 8.47 -19.26 -2.11
CA ARG A 172 8.94 -18.83 -0.79
C ARG A 172 8.32 -17.47 -0.46
N VAL A 173 7.70 -17.39 0.71
CA VAL A 173 7.21 -16.17 1.32
C VAL A 173 8.08 -15.86 2.53
N SER A 174 8.92 -14.83 2.43
CA SER A 174 9.75 -14.34 3.54
C SER A 174 9.09 -13.13 4.17
N VAL A 175 8.96 -13.14 5.50
CA VAL A 175 8.29 -12.09 6.26
C VAL A 175 9.13 -11.69 7.47
N THR A 176 9.37 -10.40 7.62
CA THR A 176 9.97 -9.78 8.80
C THR A 176 8.95 -8.85 9.45
N THR A 177 8.81 -8.93 10.76
CA THR A 177 7.79 -8.20 11.52
C THR A 177 8.37 -7.47 12.71
N TRP A 178 7.84 -6.29 13.02
CA TRP A 178 8.15 -5.52 14.21
C TRP A 178 6.88 -5.15 14.97
N ASN A 179 6.81 -5.52 16.26
CA ASN A 179 5.67 -5.25 17.17
C ASN A 179 4.30 -5.79 16.72
N VAL A 180 4.26 -6.72 15.77
CA VAL A 180 3.02 -7.34 15.27
C VAL A 180 2.66 -8.56 16.13
N PRO A 181 1.51 -8.57 16.83
CA PRO A 181 1.12 -9.69 17.68
C PRO A 181 0.53 -10.88 16.91
N SER A 182 -0.09 -10.60 15.76
CA SER A 182 -0.77 -11.60 14.92
C SER A 182 -0.89 -11.05 13.51
N ALA A 183 -0.55 -11.85 12.52
CA ALA A 183 -0.76 -11.55 11.11
C ALA A 183 -0.74 -12.85 10.29
N SER A 184 -1.23 -12.77 9.07
CA SER A 184 -1.35 -13.90 8.14
C SER A 184 -0.98 -13.44 6.72
N VAL A 185 -0.50 -14.37 5.90
CA VAL A 185 -0.32 -14.14 4.45
C VAL A 185 -1.48 -14.76 3.69
N LEU A 186 -1.98 -14.05 2.69
CA LEU A 186 -3.07 -14.45 1.82
C LEU A 186 -2.48 -14.85 0.47
N LEU A 187 -2.72 -16.07 -0.01
CA LEU A 187 -2.07 -16.60 -1.21
C LEU A 187 -3.08 -17.12 -2.24
N ASP A 188 -2.69 -17.03 -3.51
CA ASP A 188 -3.33 -17.68 -4.64
C ASP A 188 -2.30 -18.05 -5.71
N SER A 189 -2.79 -18.59 -6.83
CA SER A 189 -1.96 -19.07 -7.93
C SER A 189 -1.20 -17.96 -8.68
N ARG A 190 -1.55 -16.69 -8.46
CA ARG A 190 -0.79 -15.55 -9.01
C ARG A 190 0.50 -15.35 -8.21
N LEU A 191 0.51 -15.72 -6.92
CA LEU A 191 1.68 -15.59 -6.05
C LEU A 191 2.55 -16.85 -5.99
N VAL A 192 1.94 -18.04 -5.92
CA VAL A 192 2.63 -19.33 -5.68
C VAL A 192 2.07 -20.46 -6.55
N ASP A 193 2.88 -21.47 -6.85
CA ASP A 193 2.45 -22.72 -7.48
C ASP A 193 2.02 -23.75 -6.43
N PHE A 194 0.72 -24.06 -6.33
CA PHE A 194 0.19 -25.05 -5.38
C PHE A 194 0.52 -26.52 -5.73
N GLY A 195 1.07 -26.78 -6.91
CA GLY A 195 1.64 -28.08 -7.27
C GLY A 195 2.92 -28.39 -6.49
N GLN A 196 3.59 -27.36 -5.97
CA GLN A 196 4.83 -27.47 -5.20
C GLN A 196 4.61 -27.07 -3.74
N PRO A 197 5.43 -27.58 -2.80
CA PRO A 197 5.43 -27.08 -1.43
C PRO A 197 5.72 -25.57 -1.37
N VAL A 198 5.05 -24.88 -0.44
CA VAL A 198 5.28 -23.46 -0.17
C VAL A 198 6.13 -23.33 1.09
N THR A 199 7.18 -22.53 1.02
CA THR A 199 8.03 -22.20 2.16
C THR A 199 7.61 -20.86 2.75
N LEU A 200 7.21 -20.85 4.01
CA LEU A 200 6.95 -19.64 4.77
C LEU A 200 8.10 -19.42 5.75
N GLU A 201 8.80 -18.30 5.61
CA GLU A 201 9.90 -17.90 6.46
C GLU A 201 9.52 -16.66 7.26
N VAL A 202 9.49 -16.76 8.58
CA VAL A 202 9.06 -15.67 9.47
C VAL A 202 10.19 -15.35 10.45
N ASN A 203 10.70 -14.12 10.40
CA ASN A 203 11.80 -13.65 11.25
C ASN A 203 13.00 -14.63 11.26
N GLY A 204 13.39 -15.12 10.07
CA GLY A 204 14.51 -16.06 9.87
C GLY A 204 14.20 -17.54 10.13
N ARG A 205 12.98 -17.89 10.54
CA ARG A 205 12.56 -19.29 10.74
C ARG A 205 11.68 -19.77 9.59
N ALA A 206 12.17 -20.73 8.82
CA ALA A 206 11.44 -21.32 7.70
C ALA A 206 10.62 -22.55 8.10
N THR A 207 9.46 -22.72 7.46
CA THR A 207 8.65 -23.94 7.47
C THR A 207 8.12 -24.19 6.06
N THR A 208 8.25 -25.41 5.57
CA THR A 208 7.76 -25.79 4.24
C THR A 208 6.60 -26.75 4.41
N ARG A 209 5.50 -26.49 3.70
CA ARG A 209 4.29 -27.32 3.76
C ARG A 209 3.59 -27.34 2.41
N LYS A 210 2.85 -28.42 2.15
CA LYS A 210 1.88 -28.43 1.07
C LYS A 210 0.68 -27.57 1.50
N VAL A 211 0.20 -26.73 0.59
CA VAL A 211 -0.91 -25.82 0.84
C VAL A 211 -1.98 -26.07 -0.20
N THR A 212 -3.25 -26.07 0.20
CA THR A 212 -4.37 -26.37 -0.69
C THR A 212 -5.33 -25.19 -0.72
N PRO A 213 -5.71 -24.69 -1.92
CA PRO A 213 -6.76 -23.67 -2.09
C PRO A 213 -8.07 -24.05 -1.41
N SER A 214 -8.79 -23.03 -0.91
CA SER A 214 -10.04 -23.15 -0.17
C SER A 214 -11.07 -22.17 -0.71
N LEU A 215 -12.23 -22.70 -1.14
CA LEU A 215 -13.38 -21.86 -1.53
C LEU A 215 -13.87 -21.01 -0.35
N ARG A 216 -13.80 -21.53 0.88
CA ARG A 216 -14.13 -20.76 2.09
C ARG A 216 -13.27 -19.52 2.20
N THR A 217 -11.94 -19.66 2.07
CA THR A 217 -11.00 -18.54 2.19
C THR A 217 -11.21 -17.54 1.06
N LEU A 218 -11.50 -18.01 -0.16
CA LEU A 218 -11.87 -17.14 -1.28
C LEU A 218 -13.09 -16.28 -0.94
N CYS A 219 -14.16 -16.89 -0.44
CA CYS A 219 -15.38 -16.17 -0.07
C CYS A 219 -15.15 -15.21 1.11
N GLU A 220 -14.40 -15.62 2.13
CA GLU A 220 -14.12 -14.80 3.32
C GLU A 220 -13.27 -13.56 2.97
N THR A 221 -12.22 -13.74 2.15
CA THR A 221 -11.38 -12.62 1.69
C THR A 221 -12.14 -11.71 0.72
N LEU A 222 -12.93 -12.27 -0.20
CA LEU A 222 -13.81 -11.49 -1.08
C LEU A 222 -14.82 -10.67 -0.27
N LEU A 223 -15.47 -11.24 0.75
CA LEU A 223 -16.44 -10.54 1.58
C LEU A 223 -15.78 -9.39 2.35
N ARG A 224 -14.59 -9.63 2.89
CA ARG A 224 -13.77 -8.67 3.66
C ARG A 224 -13.32 -7.49 2.79
N ARG A 225 -12.85 -7.77 1.58
CA ARG A 225 -12.23 -6.77 0.70
C ARG A 225 -13.21 -6.14 -0.29
N GLY A 226 -14.26 -6.83 -0.70
CA GLY A 226 -15.20 -6.37 -1.73
C GLY A 226 -14.54 -6.13 -3.09
N ASP A 227 -13.46 -6.85 -3.38
CA ASP A 227 -12.61 -6.67 -4.55
C ASP A 227 -12.13 -8.06 -5.02
N PRO A 228 -12.58 -8.54 -6.20
CA PRO A 228 -12.22 -9.85 -6.72
C PRO A 228 -10.71 -10.04 -6.89
N GLU A 229 -9.98 -8.98 -7.21
CA GLU A 229 -8.54 -9.03 -7.43
C GLU A 229 -7.76 -9.17 -6.13
N LEU A 230 -8.41 -8.93 -4.98
CA LEU A 230 -7.86 -9.12 -3.63
C LEU A 230 -8.57 -10.26 -2.88
N ALA A 231 -9.26 -11.15 -3.60
CA ALA A 231 -9.79 -12.39 -3.08
C ALA A 231 -8.73 -13.49 -3.24
N PHE A 232 -8.37 -14.13 -2.13
CA PHE A 232 -7.30 -15.12 -2.07
C PHE A 232 -7.84 -16.48 -1.62
N THR A 233 -7.19 -17.55 -2.07
CA THR A 233 -7.66 -18.91 -1.83
C THR A 233 -7.04 -19.60 -0.63
N VAL A 234 -6.02 -18.98 -0.02
CA VAL A 234 -5.24 -19.53 1.08
C VAL A 234 -4.97 -18.42 2.09
N GLU A 235 -5.07 -18.73 3.37
CA GLU A 235 -4.65 -17.86 4.47
C GLU A 235 -3.72 -18.69 5.37
N LEU A 236 -2.49 -18.21 5.57
CA LEU A 236 -1.50 -18.87 6.42
C LEU A 236 -1.09 -17.94 7.54
N ASP A 237 -1.35 -18.36 8.77
CA ASP A 237 -0.92 -17.61 9.95
C ASP A 237 0.59 -17.58 10.05
N LEU A 238 1.10 -16.39 10.41
CA LEU A 238 2.51 -16.19 10.72
C LEU A 238 2.78 -16.67 12.15
N ALA A 239 3.79 -17.52 12.31
CA ALA A 239 4.24 -17.99 13.62
C ALA A 239 5.03 -16.90 14.36
N LEU A 240 4.35 -15.81 14.74
CA LEU A 240 4.92 -14.69 15.47
C LEU A 240 5.13 -15.09 16.92
N ARG A 241 6.31 -14.80 17.48
CA ARG A 241 6.51 -14.91 18.91
C ARG A 241 5.90 -13.68 19.58
N THR A 242 5.15 -13.87 20.65
CA THR A 242 4.93 -12.80 21.62
C THR A 242 6.30 -12.29 22.06
N PRO A 243 6.53 -10.97 22.13
CA PRO A 243 7.71 -10.46 22.80
C PRO A 243 7.70 -11.04 24.22
N ASN A 244 8.70 -11.85 24.56
CA ASN A 244 9.01 -12.03 25.98
C ASN A 244 9.24 -10.62 26.51
N GLY A 245 8.52 -10.25 27.58
CA GLY A 245 8.70 -8.97 28.25
C GLY A 245 10.20 -8.70 28.41
N ARG A 246 10.63 -7.52 27.98
CA ARG A 246 12.02 -7.09 28.18
C ARG A 246 12.28 -7.01 29.68
N GLU A 247 13.34 -7.67 30.12
CA GLU A 247 14.13 -7.26 31.30
C GLU A 247 14.62 -5.81 31.14
#